data_AF-A0A2E4JJ42-F1
#
_entry.id   AF-A0A2E4JJ42-F1
#
_cell.length_a   1.000
_cell.length_b   1.000
_cell.length_c   1.000
_cell.angle_alpha   90.00
_cell.angle_beta   90.00
_cell.angle_gamma   90.00
#
_symmetry.space_group_name_H-M   'P 1'
#
loop_
_entity.id
_entity.type
_entity.pdbx_description
1 polymer ?
#
loop_
_entity_poly.entity_id
_entity_poly.type
_entity_poly.pdbx_seq_one_letter_code
_entity_poly.pdbx_strand_id
1 'polypeptide(L)'
;NIQTSWTKMGINGARACLQAGANDLGGTLMNESISRAAGSIHGQELSPRRIEQVVDSLQRIPQQRTTLYGTVSDESSAQSFDSLPLESVDNTTVSRRRRPPSGVEKKRLVRNTALGAFGSEHVS
;
A
#
# COMPACT_ATOMS: atom_id res chain seq x y z
N ASN A 1 17.21 -1.88 5.94
CA ASN A 1 15.91 -1.56 6.56
C ASN A 1 14.98 -2.76 6.38
N ILE A 2 14.27 -3.19 7.42
CA ILE A 2 13.37 -4.36 7.38
C ILE A 2 11.93 -3.88 7.61
N GLN A 3 11.13 -3.98 6.54
CA GLN A 3 9.74 -3.56 6.55
C GLN A 3 8.79 -4.66 7.03
N THR A 4 7.84 -4.31 7.89
CA THR A 4 6.66 -5.12 8.20
C THR A 4 5.40 -4.60 7.50
N SER A 5 4.56 -5.54 7.03
CA SER A 5 3.36 -5.26 6.23
C SER A 5 2.09 -5.45 7.07
N TRP A 6 1.68 -4.40 7.79
CA TRP A 6 0.49 -4.43 8.63
C TRP A 6 -0.80 -4.73 7.86
N THR A 7 -0.88 -4.40 6.57
CA THR A 7 -2.02 -4.72 5.71
C THR A 7 -2.24 -6.22 5.54
N LYS A 8 -1.18 -7.03 5.61
CA LYS A 8 -1.26 -8.49 5.47
C LYS A 8 -1.50 -9.19 6.80
N MET A 9 -0.86 -8.73 7.88
CA MET A 9 -0.82 -9.43 9.17
C MET A 9 -1.60 -8.72 10.29
N GLY A 10 -2.25 -7.60 9.98
CA GLY A 10 -2.86 -6.71 10.96
C GLY A 10 -1.84 -5.99 11.84
N ILE A 11 -2.33 -5.13 12.73
CA ILE A 11 -1.49 -4.35 13.65
C ILE A 11 -0.76 -5.26 14.64
N ASN A 12 -1.41 -6.31 15.15
CA ASN A 12 -0.79 -7.20 16.12
C ASN A 12 0.38 -7.99 15.52
N GLY A 13 0.23 -8.50 14.28
CA GLY A 13 1.34 -9.13 13.56
C GLY A 13 2.48 -8.15 13.28
N ALA A 14 2.16 -6.91 12.89
CA ALA A 14 3.16 -5.89 12.65
C ALA A 14 3.95 -5.54 13.93
N ARG A 15 3.27 -5.43 15.08
CA ARG A 15 3.92 -5.24 16.39
C ARG A 15 4.89 -6.38 16.71
N ALA A 16 4.47 -7.63 16.50
CA ALA A 16 5.33 -8.79 16.72
C ALA A 16 6.60 -8.72 15.84
N CYS A 17 6.47 -8.36 14.57
CA CYS A 17 7.62 -8.15 13.69
C CYS A 17 8.55 -7.03 14.18
N LEU A 18 7.99 -5.89 14.62
CA LEU A 18 8.78 -4.77 15.15
C LEU A 18 9.54 -5.17 16.42
N GLN A 19 8.93 -5.96 17.30
CA GLN A 19 9.58 -6.52 18.49
C GLN A 19 10.65 -7.56 18.14
N ALA A 20 10.48 -8.29 17.03
CA ALA A 20 11.43 -9.27 16.51
C ALA A 20 12.59 -8.65 15.70
N GLY A 21 12.67 -7.31 15.60
CA GLY A 21 13.79 -6.60 14.98
C GLY A 21 13.46 -5.83 13.69
N ALA A 22 12.22 -5.89 13.19
CA ALA A 22 11.81 -4.97 12.12
C ALA A 22 11.89 -3.52 12.59
N ASN A 23 12.20 -2.60 11.68
CA ASN A 23 12.38 -1.18 11.99
C ASN A 23 11.65 -0.24 11.03
N ASP A 24 10.80 -0.79 10.17
CA ASP A 24 9.98 -0.02 9.24
C ASP A 24 8.56 -0.58 9.24
N LEU A 25 7.61 0.22 9.71
CA LEU A 25 6.19 -0.09 9.56
C LEU A 25 5.78 0.45 8.18
N GLY A 26 5.19 -0.40 7.33
CA GLY A 26 4.68 0.04 6.04
C GLY A 26 3.78 1.27 6.16
N GLY A 27 3.69 2.05 5.07
CA GLY A 27 3.04 3.36 5.08
C GLY A 27 1.54 3.36 5.44
N THR A 28 0.98 4.55 5.44
CA THR A 28 -0.44 4.79 5.72
C THR A 28 -1.33 4.29 4.60
N LEU A 29 -2.57 3.98 4.93
CA LEU A 29 -3.61 3.66 3.96
C LEU A 29 -4.88 4.40 4.36
N MET A 30 -5.48 5.14 3.42
CA MET A 30 -6.72 5.87 3.63
C MET A 30 -7.81 5.23 2.76
N ASN A 31 -8.84 4.69 3.41
CA ASN A 31 -10.08 4.14 2.84
C ASN A 31 -9.97 3.58 1.40
N GLU A 32 -9.34 2.42 1.25
CA GLU A 32 -9.19 1.79 -0.07
C GLU A 32 -10.41 0.91 -0.40
N SER A 33 -11.36 1.49 -1.12
CA SER A 33 -12.62 0.83 -1.48
C SER A 33 -12.42 -0.46 -2.32
N ILE A 34 -11.26 -0.60 -2.98
CA ILE A 34 -10.84 -1.77 -3.78
C ILE A 34 -10.46 -2.96 -2.88
N SER A 35 -9.66 -2.76 -1.84
CA SER A 35 -9.21 -3.83 -0.94
C SER A 35 -10.37 -4.45 -0.16
N ARG A 36 -11.37 -3.63 0.20
CA ARG A 36 -12.62 -4.08 0.81
C ARG A 36 -13.45 -4.95 -0.16
N ALA A 37 -13.61 -4.50 -1.41
CA ALA A 37 -14.34 -5.27 -2.43
C ALA A 37 -13.66 -6.61 -2.79
N ALA A 38 -12.33 -6.70 -2.61
CA ALA A 38 -11.55 -7.91 -2.79
C ALA A 38 -11.60 -8.89 -1.59
N GLY A 39 -12.31 -8.55 -0.51
CA GLY A 39 -12.51 -9.43 0.66
C GLY A 39 -11.37 -9.40 1.68
N SER A 40 -10.48 -8.39 1.65
CA SER A 40 -9.45 -8.26 2.69
C SER A 40 -10.06 -7.84 4.02
N ILE A 41 -9.85 -8.64 5.07
CA ILE A 41 -10.28 -8.32 6.44
C ILE A 41 -9.31 -7.38 7.16
N HIS A 42 -8.04 -7.37 6.74
CA HIS A 42 -6.97 -6.53 7.30
C HIS A 42 -6.61 -5.42 6.31
N GLY A 43 -5.98 -4.35 6.78
CA GLY A 43 -5.51 -3.30 5.87
C GLY A 43 -6.55 -2.27 5.47
N GLN A 44 -7.58 -2.01 6.29
CA GLN A 44 -8.69 -1.12 5.88
C GLN A 44 -8.34 0.37 6.00
N GLU A 45 -7.62 0.74 7.06
CA GLU A 45 -7.16 2.12 7.26
C GLU A 45 -6.06 2.13 8.31
N LEU A 46 -5.03 2.95 8.09
CA LEU A 46 -4.06 3.29 9.12
C LEU A 46 -3.53 4.69 8.84
N SER A 47 -3.97 5.66 9.63
CA SER A 47 -3.53 7.06 9.53
C SER A 47 -2.13 7.28 10.09
N PRO A 48 -1.44 8.38 9.75
CA PRO A 48 -0.11 8.69 10.30
C PRO A 48 -0.12 8.74 11.84
N ARG A 49 -1.12 9.40 12.43
CA ARG A 49 -1.28 9.45 13.90
C ARG A 49 -1.44 8.06 14.52
N ARG A 50 -2.13 7.13 13.83
CA ARG A 50 -2.30 5.76 14.31
C ARG A 50 -1.00 4.96 14.20
N ILE A 51 -0.21 5.19 13.16
CA ILE A 51 1.16 4.65 13.03
C ILE A 51 2.01 5.10 14.22
N GLU A 52 2.04 6.39 14.53
CA GLU A 52 2.80 6.91 15.68
C GLU A 52 2.36 6.27 17.00
N GLN A 53 1.06 6.19 17.26
CA GLN A 53 0.53 5.51 18.45
C GLN A 53 0.99 4.05 18.56
N VAL A 54 1.07 3.33 17.44
CA VAL A 54 1.58 1.95 17.43
C VAL A 54 3.07 1.94 17.78
N VAL A 55 3.87 2.81 17.19
CA VAL A 55 5.32 2.89 17.43
C VAL A 55 5.62 3.33 18.87
N ASP A 56 4.94 4.35 19.37
CA ASP A 56 5.06 4.86 20.74
C ASP A 56 4.72 3.79 21.78
N SER A 57 3.65 3.01 21.54
CA SER A 57 3.27 1.91 22.42
C SER A 57 4.27 0.74 22.44
N LEU A 58 5.26 0.76 21.55
CA LEU A 58 6.43 -0.14 21.55
C LEU A 58 7.67 0.53 22.14
N GLN A 59 7.53 1.72 22.75
CA GLN A 59 8.60 2.52 23.33
C GLN A 59 9.70 2.88 22.31
N ARG A 60 9.28 3.17 21.07
CA ARG A 60 10.16 3.59 19.97
C ARG A 60 9.81 5.00 19.53
N ILE A 61 10.75 5.65 18.84
CA ILE A 61 10.55 6.98 18.28
C ILE A 61 10.07 6.83 16.83
N PRO A 62 8.88 7.33 16.48
CA PRO A 62 8.41 7.31 15.09
C PRO A 62 9.23 8.26 14.23
N GLN A 63 9.53 7.83 13.01
CA GLN A 63 10.18 8.65 12.00
C GLN A 63 9.54 8.39 10.64
N GLN A 64 9.01 9.44 10.02
CA GLN A 64 8.54 9.36 8.64
C GLN A 64 9.72 9.35 7.68
N ARG A 65 9.59 8.59 6.60
CA ARG A 65 10.66 8.43 5.60
C ARG A 65 10.14 8.58 4.18
N THR A 66 11.05 8.94 3.28
CA THR A 66 10.80 8.85 1.83
C THR A 66 10.95 7.40 1.35
N THR A 67 10.59 7.15 0.09
CA THR A 67 10.81 5.85 -0.57
C THR A 67 12.30 5.48 -0.66
N LEU A 68 13.18 6.47 -0.71
CA LEU A 68 14.64 6.33 -0.66
C LEU A 68 15.19 6.23 0.77
N TYR A 69 14.32 6.09 1.78
CA TYR A 69 14.68 5.99 3.20
C TYR A 69 15.38 7.24 3.77
N GLY A 70 15.17 8.40 3.15
CA GLY A 70 15.64 9.70 3.64
C GLY A 70 14.62 10.39 4.55
N THR A 71 15.01 11.55 5.07
CA THR A 71 14.14 12.43 5.87
C THR A 71 13.03 13.04 5.01
N VAL A 72 11.87 13.24 5.62
CA VAL A 72 10.74 13.97 5.01
C VAL A 72 10.83 15.43 5.44
N SER A 73 10.42 16.37 4.58
CA SER A 73 10.36 17.79 4.96
C SER A 73 9.22 18.03 5.95
N ASP A 74 9.38 19.05 6.80
CA ASP A 74 8.37 19.39 7.82
C ASP A 74 7.00 19.67 7.21
N GLU A 75 6.96 20.34 6.06
CA GLU A 75 5.72 20.60 5.31
C GLU A 75 5.03 19.30 4.86
N SER A 76 5.79 18.36 4.27
CA SER A 76 5.23 17.08 3.82
C SER A 76 4.79 16.22 5.00
N SER A 77 5.49 16.30 6.13
CA SER A 77 5.08 15.60 7.35
C SER A 77 3.77 16.19 7.88
N ALA A 78 3.68 17.51 8.04
CA ALA A 78 2.47 18.19 8.49
C ALA A 78 1.25 17.88 7.61
N GLN A 79 1.39 17.96 6.29
CA GLN A 79 0.33 17.62 5.33
C GLN A 79 -0.20 16.19 5.51
N SER A 80 0.64 15.23 5.92
CA SER A 80 0.19 13.87 6.16
C SER A 80 -0.80 13.80 7.33
N PHE A 81 -0.58 14.57 8.40
CA PHE A 81 -1.42 14.60 9.60
C PHE A 81 -2.72 15.40 9.43
N ASP A 82 -2.75 16.38 8.53
CA ASP A 82 -3.91 17.24 8.27
C ASP A 82 -4.96 16.62 7.32
N SER A 83 -4.79 15.35 6.95
CA SER A 83 -5.75 14.64 6.11
C SER A 83 -7.09 14.43 6.83
N LEU A 84 -8.18 14.89 6.20
CA LEU A 84 -9.54 14.69 6.68
C LEU A 84 -9.90 13.19 6.68
N PRO A 85 -10.67 12.69 7.67
CA PRO A 85 -11.18 11.32 7.65
C PRO A 85 -12.01 11.08 6.38
N LEU A 86 -11.68 10.04 5.61
CA LEU A 86 -12.41 9.74 4.39
C LEU A 86 -13.78 9.14 4.73
N GLU A 87 -14.86 9.74 4.20
CA GLU A 87 -16.21 9.19 4.33
C GLU A 87 -16.31 7.78 3.70
N SER A 88 -17.17 6.94 4.26
CA SER A 88 -17.37 5.57 3.75
C SER A 88 -17.97 5.58 2.35
N VAL A 89 -17.23 5.07 1.36
CA VAL A 89 -17.77 4.81 0.02
C VAL A 89 -18.53 3.48 0.04
N ASP A 90 -19.85 3.53 -0.21
CA ASP A 90 -20.69 2.34 -0.31
C ASP A 90 -20.60 1.72 -1.73
N ASN A 91 -19.87 0.61 -1.86
CA ASN A 91 -19.61 -0.08 -3.12
C ASN A 91 -20.65 -1.19 -3.47
N THR A 92 -21.83 -1.22 -2.85
CA THR A 92 -22.73 -2.39 -2.88
C THR A 92 -23.48 -2.69 -4.19
N THR A 93 -23.30 -1.97 -5.30
CA THR A 93 -24.08 -2.24 -6.53
C THR A 93 -23.27 -2.42 -7.80
N VAL A 94 -22.78 -3.64 -8.02
CA VAL A 94 -22.53 -4.15 -9.38
C VAL A 94 -23.51 -5.28 -9.66
N SER A 95 -24.63 -4.96 -10.32
CA SER A 95 -25.57 -5.95 -10.83
C SER A 95 -24.82 -6.93 -11.75
N ARG A 96 -24.61 -8.15 -11.27
CA ARG A 96 -24.00 -9.26 -12.02
C ARG A 96 -24.89 -9.61 -13.22
N ARG A 97 -24.58 -9.04 -14.40
CA ARG A 97 -25.19 -9.51 -15.66
C ARG A 97 -24.76 -10.96 -15.88
N ARG A 98 -25.74 -11.85 -16.06
CA ARG A 98 -25.50 -13.25 -16.46
C ARG A 98 -24.80 -13.27 -17.83
N ARG A 99 -23.64 -13.92 -17.90
CA ARG A 99 -22.90 -14.16 -19.14
C ARG A 99 -23.65 -15.22 -19.97
N PRO A 100 -23.97 -14.97 -21.26
CA PRO A 100 -24.55 -15.98 -22.13
C PRO A 100 -23.55 -17.12 -22.42
N PRO A 101 -24.02 -18.36 -22.68
CA PRO A 101 -23.16 -19.51 -22.92
C PRO A 101 -22.26 -19.33 -24.15
N SER A 102 -21.08 -19.94 -24.06
CA SER A 102 -19.86 -19.65 -24.80
C SER A 102 -19.88 -19.98 -26.29
N GLY A 103 -19.55 -18.99 -27.11
CA GLY A 103 -19.03 -19.15 -28.46
C GLY A 103 -18.15 -17.94 -28.82
N VAL A 104 -17.05 -17.73 -28.08
CA VAL A 104 -16.17 -16.57 -28.30
C VAL A 104 -14.74 -17.06 -28.53
N GLU A 105 -14.29 -16.90 -29.76
CA GLU A 105 -12.90 -17.01 -30.19
C GLU A 105 -11.99 -16.18 -29.26
N LYS A 106 -10.97 -16.82 -28.67
CA LYS A 106 -10.10 -16.16 -27.68
C LYS A 106 -9.24 -15.12 -28.39
N LYS A 107 -9.53 -13.83 -28.20
CA LYS A 107 -8.62 -12.75 -28.64
C LYS A 107 -7.27 -12.88 -27.91
N ARG A 108 -6.20 -12.94 -28.70
CA ARG A 108 -4.81 -13.05 -28.23
C ARG A 108 -4.43 -11.81 -27.42
N LEU A 109 -4.02 -12.02 -26.16
CA LEU A 109 -3.46 -10.98 -25.31
C LEU A 109 -1.98 -10.79 -25.65
N VAL A 110 -1.58 -9.56 -26.01
CA VAL A 110 -0.16 -9.18 -26.14
C VAL A 110 0.31 -8.65 -24.78
N ARG A 111 1.44 -9.17 -24.30
CA ARG A 111 2.06 -8.79 -23.02
C ARG A 111 3.20 -7.83 -23.32
N ASN A 112 3.37 -6.80 -22.49
CA ASN A 112 4.48 -5.87 -22.63
C ASN A 112 5.77 -6.53 -22.12
N THR A 113 6.78 -6.69 -22.98
CA THR A 113 8.12 -7.12 -22.56
C THR A 113 8.91 -5.90 -22.10
N ALA A 114 9.25 -5.86 -20.81
CA ALA A 114 10.24 -4.93 -20.29
C ALA A 114 11.66 -5.55 -20.37
N LEU A 115 12.63 -4.70 -20.70
CA LEU A 115 14.10 -4.86 -20.73
C LEU A 115 14.69 -5.47 -22.04
N GLY A 116 15.70 -4.87 -22.66
CA GLY A 116 16.61 -3.84 -22.18
C GLY A 116 17.35 -3.09 -23.30
N ALA A 117 17.78 -1.88 -22.93
CA ALA A 117 18.75 -1.09 -23.66
C ALA A 117 20.17 -1.64 -23.42
N PHE A 118 20.86 -1.95 -24.51
CA PHE A 118 22.32 -1.90 -24.71
C PHE A 118 22.42 -1.42 -26.16
N GLY A 119 22.94 -0.24 -26.52
CA GLY A 119 24.20 0.35 -26.11
C GLY A 119 25.27 -0.05 -27.13
N SER A 120 25.46 0.74 -28.19
CA SER A 120 26.77 1.04 -28.79
C SER A 120 26.63 2.07 -29.92
N GLU A 121 27.20 3.25 -29.69
CA GLU A 121 27.68 4.11 -30.76
C GLU A 121 28.73 3.37 -31.59
N HIS A 122 28.72 3.54 -32.91
CA HIS A 122 29.96 3.67 -33.66
C HIS A 122 29.76 4.53 -34.89
N VAL A 123 30.44 5.67 -34.85
CA VAL A 123 30.90 6.47 -35.98
C VAL A 123 31.77 5.59 -36.88
N SER A 124 31.41 5.50 -38.16
CA SER A 124 32.26 5.77 -39.34
C SER A 124 31.39 5.72 -40.60
#